data_AF-U9TMR9-F1
#
_entry.id   AF-U9TMR9-F1
#
_cell.length_a   1.000
_cell.length_b   1.000
_cell.length_c   1.000
_cell.angle_alpha   90.00
_cell.angle_beta   90.00
_cell.angle_gamma   90.00
#
_symmetry.space_group_name_H-M   'P 1'
#
loop_
_entity.id
_entity.type
_entity.pdbx_description
1 polymer ?
#
loop_
_entity_poly.entity_id
_entity_poly.type
_entity_poly.pdbx_seq_one_letter_code
_entity_poly.pdbx_strand_id
1 'polypeptide(L)'
;FIYKADLDLKKHKASDICSLIKASDELSIDVLNEHILEFVSQNANRLINEDPVQILQIIFQLDIFSNLRNTFLQIICDNPEKLVNFENFYTLDKYTLIQLLKRDDLKMEEVIIWYNLLDWACYNVRDEQEKLDLKEVEKWESGDFATLKDILKDFIPHIRWFQISGKDFWYNVKPFKEALPEELYDDLLGYNIDKSVELKSFVILPQRNKNKIPAKLIIFFISHAKNRMSKKAPIT
;
A
#
# COMPACT_ATOMS: atom_id res chain seq x y z
N PHE A 1 3.33 28.12 -20.46
CA PHE A 1 2.50 28.84 -19.46
C PHE A 1 2.92 30.31 -19.28
N ILE A 2 3.92 30.67 -18.47
CA ILE A 2 4.21 32.08 -18.09
C ILE A 2 4.34 33.07 -19.26
N TYR A 3 5.09 32.72 -20.31
CA TYR A 3 5.35 33.65 -21.42
C TYR A 3 4.34 33.60 -22.57
N LYS A 4 3.61 32.48 -22.71
CA LYS A 4 2.78 32.21 -23.90
C LYS A 4 1.32 31.86 -23.58
N ALA A 5 0.97 31.72 -22.30
CA ALA A 5 -0.29 31.13 -21.81
C ALA A 5 -0.65 29.76 -22.41
N ASP A 6 0.28 29.13 -23.15
CA ASP A 6 0.09 27.84 -23.80
C ASP A 6 0.74 26.74 -22.94
N LEU A 7 -0.08 25.77 -22.54
CA LEU A 7 0.31 24.57 -21.81
C LEU A 7 -0.74 23.47 -22.05
N ASP A 8 -0.38 22.46 -22.83
CA ASP A 8 -1.25 21.32 -23.10
C ASP A 8 -0.84 20.11 -22.25
N LEU A 9 -1.44 20.01 -21.06
CA LEU A 9 -1.15 18.94 -20.08
C LEU A 9 -1.40 17.52 -20.62
N LYS A 10 -2.20 17.35 -21.69
CA LYS A 10 -2.48 16.03 -22.30
C LYS A 10 -1.27 15.44 -23.01
N LYS A 11 -0.31 16.28 -23.43
CA LYS A 11 0.92 15.84 -24.11
C LYS A 11 2.01 15.38 -23.15
N HIS A 12 1.78 15.53 -21.84
CA HIS A 12 2.78 15.24 -20.81
C HIS A 12 2.46 13.96 -20.04
N LYS A 13 3.52 13.27 -19.63
CA LYS A 13 3.43 12.07 -18.78
C LYS A 13 3.08 12.46 -17.36
N ALA A 14 2.54 11.53 -16.58
CA ALA A 14 2.24 11.71 -15.17
C ALA A 14 3.46 12.25 -14.39
N SER A 15 4.67 11.75 -14.63
CA SER A 15 5.90 12.25 -13.98
C SER A 15 6.18 13.73 -14.22
N ASP A 16 5.94 14.21 -15.44
CA ASP A 16 6.16 15.61 -15.82
C ASP A 16 5.10 16.50 -15.17
N ILE A 17 3.85 16.01 -15.12
CA ILE A 17 2.73 16.69 -14.45
C ILE A 17 2.98 16.75 -12.94
N CYS A 18 3.45 15.67 -12.32
CA CYS A 18 3.87 15.61 -10.93
C CYS A 18 4.95 16.67 -10.61
N SER A 19 5.95 16.79 -11.49
CA SER A 19 7.01 17.79 -11.33
C SER A 19 6.48 19.21 -11.49
N LEU A 20 5.58 19.43 -12.46
CA LEU A 20 4.92 20.71 -12.66
C LEU A 20 4.05 21.11 -11.46
N ILE A 21 3.30 20.17 -10.88
CA ILE A 21 2.50 20.39 -9.68
C ILE A 21 3.37 20.90 -8.53
N LYS A 22 4.50 20.22 -8.25
CA LYS A 22 5.43 20.62 -7.19
C LYS A 22 6.00 22.02 -7.43
N ALA A 23 6.42 22.31 -8.66
CA ALA A 23 6.93 23.64 -9.01
C ALA A 23 5.86 24.74 -8.92
N SER A 24 4.61 24.43 -9.30
CA SER A 24 3.49 25.37 -9.25
C SER A 24 3.08 25.72 -7.82
N ASP A 25 3.09 24.72 -6.93
CA ASP A 25 2.87 24.89 -5.49
C ASP A 25 3.97 25.75 -4.86
N GLU A 26 5.24 25.44 -5.12
CA GLU A 26 6.41 26.18 -4.61
C GLU A 26 6.43 27.64 -5.08
N LEU A 27 6.04 27.90 -6.33
CA LEU A 27 5.96 29.24 -6.91
C LEU A 27 4.64 29.97 -6.59
N SER A 28 3.67 29.31 -5.94
CA SER A 28 2.37 29.86 -5.60
C SER A 28 1.64 30.51 -6.80
N ILE A 29 1.63 29.82 -7.95
CA ILE A 29 1.00 30.33 -9.18
C ILE A 29 -0.48 29.88 -9.22
N ASP A 30 -1.37 30.66 -8.62
CA ASP A 30 -2.78 30.29 -8.44
C ASP A 30 -3.49 29.86 -9.73
N VAL A 31 -3.32 30.63 -10.81
CA VAL A 31 -3.96 30.34 -12.11
C VAL A 31 -3.50 29.00 -12.69
N LEU A 32 -2.23 28.64 -12.46
CA LEU A 32 -1.69 27.35 -12.90
C LEU A 32 -2.22 26.22 -12.01
N ASN A 33 -2.32 26.44 -10.70
CA ASN A 33 -2.88 25.49 -9.75
C ASN A 33 -4.34 25.15 -10.09
N GLU A 34 -5.17 26.15 -10.41
CA GLU A 34 -6.55 25.92 -10.84
C GLU A 34 -6.62 25.06 -12.12
N HIS A 35 -5.80 25.40 -13.13
CA HIS A 35 -5.77 24.65 -14.39
C HIS A 35 -5.30 23.20 -14.21
N ILE A 36 -4.27 23.01 -13.38
CA ILE A 36 -3.76 21.69 -13.01
C ILE A 36 -4.83 20.89 -12.25
N LEU A 37 -5.50 21.51 -11.28
CA LEU A 37 -6.53 20.85 -10.47
C LEU A 37 -7.68 20.35 -11.35
N GLU A 38 -8.17 21.18 -12.26
CA GLU A 38 -9.19 20.79 -13.24
C GLU A 38 -8.70 19.60 -14.09
N PHE A 39 -7.48 19.69 -14.61
CA PHE A 39 -6.90 18.62 -15.42
C PHE A 39 -6.78 17.30 -14.65
N VAL A 40 -6.23 17.34 -13.44
CA VAL A 40 -6.04 16.16 -12.57
C VAL A 40 -7.39 15.51 -12.25
N SER A 41 -8.41 16.32 -11.94
CA SER A 41 -9.77 15.84 -11.69
C SER A 41 -10.36 15.12 -12.90
N GLN A 42 -10.18 15.67 -14.12
CA GLN A 42 -10.71 15.08 -15.35
C GLN A 42 -9.93 13.85 -15.83
N ASN A 43 -8.67 13.68 -15.39
CA ASN A 43 -7.76 12.66 -15.91
C ASN A 43 -7.27 11.65 -14.84
N ALA A 44 -7.96 11.55 -13.70
CA ALA A 44 -7.55 10.71 -12.56
C ALA A 44 -7.20 9.26 -12.95
N ASN A 45 -8.04 8.61 -13.77
CA ASN A 45 -7.80 7.24 -14.25
C ASN A 45 -6.52 7.12 -15.09
N ARG A 46 -6.26 8.09 -15.98
CA ARG A 46 -5.04 8.10 -16.81
C ARG A 46 -3.81 8.21 -15.91
N LEU A 47 -3.83 9.17 -14.99
CA LEU A 47 -2.71 9.45 -14.09
C LEU A 47 -2.38 8.24 -13.21
N ILE A 48 -3.40 7.61 -12.61
CA ILE A 48 -3.22 6.37 -11.83
C ILE A 48 -2.67 5.21 -12.67
N ASN A 49 -3.08 5.09 -13.94
CA ASN A 49 -2.56 4.02 -14.80
C ASN A 49 -1.09 4.24 -15.19
N GLU A 50 -0.64 5.48 -15.29
CA GLU A 50 0.74 5.82 -15.66
C GLU A 50 1.69 5.71 -14.47
N ASP A 51 1.35 6.29 -13.31
CA ASP A 51 2.16 6.22 -12.10
C ASP A 51 1.30 6.37 -10.84
N PRO A 52 0.72 5.28 -10.31
CA PRO A 52 -0.15 5.35 -9.15
C PRO A 52 0.58 5.80 -7.88
N VAL A 53 1.88 5.50 -7.76
CA VAL A 53 2.65 5.80 -6.54
C VAL A 53 2.91 7.30 -6.44
N GLN A 54 3.51 7.91 -7.47
CA GLN A 54 3.82 9.34 -7.44
C GLN A 54 2.54 10.20 -7.38
N ILE A 55 1.50 9.78 -8.11
CA ILE A 55 0.24 10.52 -8.13
C ILE A 55 -0.42 10.48 -6.76
N LEU A 56 -0.54 9.32 -6.12
CA LEU A 56 -1.11 9.25 -4.77
C LEU A 56 -0.29 10.10 -3.78
N GLN A 57 1.04 10.02 -3.82
CA GLN A 57 1.88 10.84 -2.93
C GLN A 57 1.57 12.33 -3.07
N ILE A 58 1.48 12.84 -4.29
CA ILE A 58 1.17 14.27 -4.53
C ILE A 58 -0.24 14.64 -4.08
N ILE A 59 -1.24 13.80 -4.39
CA ILE A 59 -2.64 14.02 -4.01
C ILE A 59 -2.80 14.07 -2.47
N PHE A 60 -2.03 13.27 -1.75
CA PHE A 60 -2.05 13.24 -0.29
C PHE A 60 -1.16 14.30 0.36
N GLN A 61 -0.07 14.71 -0.31
CA GLN A 61 0.85 15.73 0.18
C GLN A 61 0.30 17.15 0.07
N LEU A 62 -0.40 17.49 -1.02
CA LEU A 62 -0.85 18.86 -1.30
C LEU A 62 -2.32 19.05 -0.96
N ASP A 63 -2.63 20.18 -0.31
CA ASP A 63 -3.99 20.46 0.17
C ASP A 63 -4.96 20.89 -0.93
N ILE A 64 -4.44 21.41 -2.05
CA ILE A 64 -5.25 21.75 -3.24
C ILE A 64 -6.00 20.52 -3.80
N PHE A 65 -5.53 19.30 -3.52
CA PHE A 65 -6.14 18.04 -3.97
C PHE A 65 -6.94 17.33 -2.89
N SER A 66 -7.15 17.95 -1.72
CA SER A 66 -7.88 17.35 -0.59
C SER A 66 -9.25 16.78 -0.98
N ASN A 67 -9.99 17.49 -1.85
CA ASN A 67 -11.28 17.06 -2.39
C ASN A 67 -11.19 15.87 -3.36
N LEU A 68 -10.02 15.61 -3.97
CA LEU A 68 -9.82 14.52 -4.92
C LEU A 68 -9.31 13.24 -4.24
N ARG A 69 -8.78 13.30 -3.01
CA ARG A 69 -8.21 12.14 -2.30
C ARG A 69 -9.13 10.91 -2.32
N ASN A 70 -10.43 11.09 -2.04
CA ASN A 70 -11.41 10.01 -2.08
C ASN A 70 -11.61 9.43 -3.49
N THR A 71 -11.64 10.28 -4.52
CA THR A 71 -11.75 9.85 -5.93
C THR A 71 -10.56 8.97 -6.33
N PHE A 72 -9.34 9.39 -5.98
CA PHE A 72 -8.14 8.62 -6.28
C PHE A 72 -8.09 7.30 -5.50
N LEU A 73 -8.44 7.31 -4.21
CA LEU A 73 -8.56 6.08 -3.42
C LEU A 73 -9.61 5.13 -3.99
N GLN A 74 -10.75 5.63 -4.47
CA GLN A 74 -11.80 4.79 -5.06
C GLN A 74 -11.29 4.03 -6.30
N ILE A 75 -10.57 4.72 -7.19
CA ILE A 75 -9.98 4.11 -8.39
C ILE A 75 -9.03 2.97 -8.01
N ILE A 76 -8.21 3.15 -6.97
CA ILE A 76 -7.33 2.12 -6.45
C ILE A 76 -8.11 0.99 -5.78
N CYS A 77 -9.12 1.30 -4.97
CA CYS A 77 -9.95 0.28 -4.31
C CYS A 77 -10.67 -0.62 -5.32
N ASP A 78 -11.04 -0.06 -6.48
CA ASP A 78 -11.65 -0.80 -7.57
C ASP A 78 -10.69 -1.73 -8.31
N ASN A 79 -9.40 -1.37 -8.38
CA ASN A 79 -8.36 -2.20 -9.00
C ASN A 79 -7.02 -2.07 -8.24
N PRO A 80 -6.90 -2.68 -7.06
CA PRO A 80 -5.76 -2.46 -6.18
C PRO A 80 -4.47 -3.08 -6.70
N GLU A 81 -4.57 -4.05 -7.61
CA GLU A 81 -3.44 -4.64 -8.32
C GLU A 81 -2.61 -3.60 -9.08
N LYS A 82 -3.23 -2.52 -9.57
CA LYS A 82 -2.50 -1.43 -10.25
C LYS A 82 -1.47 -0.78 -9.34
N LEU A 83 -1.77 -0.67 -8.04
CA LEU A 83 -0.86 -0.07 -7.07
C LEU A 83 0.14 -1.09 -6.55
N VAL A 84 -0.32 -2.23 -6.03
CA VAL A 84 0.58 -3.20 -5.36
C VAL A 84 1.55 -3.90 -6.34
N ASN A 85 1.16 -4.03 -7.61
CA ASN A 85 2.03 -4.60 -8.64
C ASN A 85 2.94 -3.54 -9.28
N PHE A 86 2.85 -2.27 -8.90
CA PHE A 86 3.72 -1.23 -9.43
C PHE A 86 5.15 -1.41 -8.91
N GLU A 87 6.15 -1.13 -9.76
CA GLU A 87 7.57 -1.42 -9.46
C GLU A 87 8.04 -0.72 -8.18
N ASN A 88 7.59 0.50 -7.94
CA ASN A 88 7.99 1.32 -6.79
C ASN A 88 6.93 1.39 -5.68
N PHE A 89 6.03 0.42 -5.57
CA PHE A 89 5.00 0.41 -4.51
C PHE A 89 5.57 0.65 -3.10
N TYR A 90 6.74 0.09 -2.82
CA TYR A 90 7.42 0.21 -1.53
C TYR A 90 7.84 1.64 -1.15
N THR A 91 7.85 2.60 -2.09
CA THR A 91 8.14 4.00 -1.79
C THR A 91 6.90 4.80 -1.38
N LEU A 92 5.70 4.22 -1.49
CA LEU A 92 4.47 4.87 -1.06
C LEU A 92 4.56 5.23 0.42
N ASP A 93 4.17 6.45 0.79
CA ASP A 93 4.29 6.90 2.16
C ASP A 93 3.31 6.19 3.09
N LYS A 94 3.71 6.10 4.36
CA LYS A 94 2.95 5.44 5.42
C LYS A 94 1.52 5.99 5.56
N TYR A 95 1.34 7.31 5.47
CA TYR A 95 0.05 7.92 5.68
C TYR A 95 -0.93 7.52 4.58
N THR A 96 -0.51 7.64 3.31
CA THR A 96 -1.32 7.23 2.15
C THR A 96 -1.69 5.75 2.21
N LEU A 97 -0.75 4.88 2.56
CA LEU A 97 -1.01 3.45 2.71
C LEU A 97 -2.04 3.17 3.83
N ILE A 98 -1.94 3.86 4.97
CA ILE A 98 -2.95 3.77 6.05
C ILE A 98 -4.33 4.23 5.56
N GLN A 99 -4.42 5.33 4.81
CA GLN A 99 -5.70 5.81 4.27
C GLN A 99 -6.35 4.79 3.33
N LEU A 100 -5.54 4.10 2.52
CA LEU A 100 -6.01 3.00 1.70
C LEU A 100 -6.50 1.82 2.55
N LEU A 101 -5.78 1.42 3.61
CA LEU A 101 -6.19 0.32 4.48
C LEU A 101 -7.44 0.64 5.32
N LYS A 102 -7.78 1.91 5.53
CA LYS A 102 -9.04 2.27 6.19
C LYS A 102 -10.28 2.00 5.33
N ARG A 103 -10.13 1.91 4.01
CA ARG A 103 -11.24 1.70 3.07
C ARG A 103 -11.90 0.32 3.21
N ASP A 104 -13.22 0.30 3.36
CA ASP A 104 -14.05 -0.92 3.40
C ASP A 104 -14.38 -1.49 2.00
N ASP A 105 -14.23 -0.68 0.96
CA ASP A 105 -14.47 -1.04 -0.43
C ASP A 105 -13.20 -1.46 -1.19
N LEU A 106 -12.07 -1.58 -0.50
CA LEU A 106 -10.84 -2.13 -1.09
C LEU A 106 -11.06 -3.58 -1.52
N LYS A 107 -11.09 -3.83 -2.83
CA LYS A 107 -11.37 -5.14 -3.43
C LYS A 107 -10.12 -6.04 -3.46
N MET A 108 -9.63 -6.41 -2.28
CA MET A 108 -8.46 -7.29 -2.13
C MET A 108 -8.65 -8.23 -0.93
N GLU A 109 -8.09 -9.43 -0.99
CA GLU A 109 -8.11 -10.37 0.13
C GLU A 109 -7.17 -9.92 1.24
N GLU A 110 -7.58 -10.06 2.51
CA GLU A 110 -6.78 -9.60 3.65
C GLU A 110 -5.41 -10.27 3.74
N VAL A 111 -5.28 -11.53 3.34
CA VAL A 111 -3.98 -12.22 3.29
C VAL A 111 -3.04 -11.56 2.28
N ILE A 112 -3.56 -11.11 1.13
CA ILE A 112 -2.77 -10.43 0.10
C ILE A 112 -2.36 -9.03 0.61
N ILE A 113 -3.27 -8.34 1.28
CA ILE A 113 -2.99 -7.03 1.90
C ILE A 113 -1.88 -7.17 2.94
N TRP A 114 -2.00 -8.15 3.84
CA TRP A 114 -1.01 -8.46 4.85
C TRP A 114 0.38 -8.74 4.24
N TYR A 115 0.44 -9.57 3.19
CA TYR A 115 1.70 -9.89 2.52
C TYR A 115 2.35 -8.67 1.85
N ASN A 116 1.58 -7.84 1.14
CA ASN A 116 2.12 -6.61 0.54
C ASN A 116 2.56 -5.60 1.60
N LEU A 117 1.87 -5.54 2.74
CA LEU A 117 2.27 -4.70 3.86
C LEU A 117 3.58 -5.18 4.49
N LEU A 118 3.77 -6.49 4.63
CA LEU A 118 5.04 -7.07 5.08
C LEU A 118 6.17 -6.73 4.11
N ASP A 119 5.96 -6.89 2.81
CA ASP A 119 6.96 -6.58 1.78
C ASP A 119 7.33 -5.07 1.80
N TRP A 120 6.31 -4.21 1.92
CA TRP A 120 6.50 -2.77 2.12
C TRP A 120 7.28 -2.47 3.41
N ALA A 121 6.95 -3.12 4.53
CA ALA A 121 7.59 -2.88 5.81
C ALA A 121 9.06 -3.34 5.83
N CYS A 122 9.37 -4.51 5.24
CA CYS A 122 10.73 -5.01 5.07
C CYS A 122 11.59 -4.06 4.22
N TYR A 123 11.02 -3.47 3.17
CA TYR A 123 11.74 -2.47 2.37
C TYR A 123 12.06 -1.19 3.16
N ASN A 124 11.17 -0.80 4.06
CA ASN A 124 11.24 0.43 4.85
C ASN A 124 11.88 0.23 6.25
N VAL A 125 12.58 -0.89 6.45
CA VAL A 125 13.48 -1.06 7.61
C VAL A 125 14.56 0.01 7.55
N ARG A 126 14.84 0.63 8.71
CA ARG A 126 15.67 1.85 8.81
C ARG A 126 17.13 1.62 8.45
N ASP A 127 17.60 0.38 8.50
CA ASP A 127 18.95 0.02 8.11
C ASP A 127 18.99 -0.44 6.64
N GLU A 128 19.55 0.41 5.78
CA GLU A 128 19.67 0.10 4.35
C GLU A 128 20.62 -1.08 4.06
N GLN A 129 21.50 -1.42 4.99
CA GLN A 129 22.45 -2.53 4.86
C GLN A 129 21.83 -3.89 5.25
N GLU A 130 20.69 -3.89 5.94
CA GLU A 130 20.01 -5.09 6.46
C GLU A 130 18.53 -5.13 6.04
N LYS A 131 18.25 -4.95 4.74
CA LYS A 131 16.88 -5.16 4.24
C LYS A 131 16.45 -6.60 4.50
N LEU A 132 15.39 -6.75 5.28
CA LEU A 132 14.83 -8.05 5.62
C LEU A 132 14.22 -8.72 4.39
N ASP A 133 14.53 -10.00 4.18
CA ASP A 133 13.87 -10.83 3.17
C ASP A 133 12.84 -11.75 3.86
N LEU A 134 11.57 -11.61 3.46
CA LEU A 134 10.47 -12.46 3.93
C LEU A 134 10.70 -13.95 3.65
N LYS A 135 11.51 -14.30 2.64
CA LYS A 135 11.84 -15.69 2.32
C LYS A 135 12.80 -16.32 3.32
N GLU A 136 13.55 -15.49 4.04
CA GLU A 136 14.54 -15.92 5.02
C GLU A 136 14.06 -15.64 6.44
N VAL A 137 12.74 -15.56 6.66
CA VAL A 137 12.13 -15.33 7.98
C VAL A 137 12.61 -16.31 9.04
N GLU A 138 12.99 -17.53 8.65
CA GLU A 138 13.57 -18.55 9.53
C GLU A 138 14.94 -18.17 10.10
N LYS A 139 15.65 -17.22 9.46
CA LYS A 139 16.95 -16.71 9.89
C LYS A 139 16.84 -15.42 10.70
N TRP A 140 15.64 -14.84 10.82
CA TRP A 140 15.46 -13.58 11.50
C TRP A 140 15.73 -13.71 12.99
N GLU A 141 16.39 -12.71 13.55
CA GLU A 141 16.63 -12.59 14.98
C GLU A 141 15.52 -11.78 15.66
N SER A 142 15.49 -11.84 16.99
CA SER A 142 14.51 -11.07 17.78
C SER A 142 14.53 -9.55 17.49
N GLY A 143 15.70 -9.00 17.12
CA GLY A 143 15.86 -7.59 16.72
C GLY A 143 15.14 -7.26 15.41
N ASP A 144 15.11 -8.18 14.45
CA ASP A 144 14.42 -8.02 13.17
C ASP A 144 12.91 -7.94 13.38
N PHE A 145 12.37 -8.84 14.19
CA PHE A 145 10.95 -8.83 14.56
C PHE A 145 10.58 -7.58 15.35
N ALA A 146 11.44 -7.11 16.26
CA ALA A 146 11.21 -5.87 17.00
C ALA A 146 11.15 -4.64 16.07
N THR A 147 12.03 -4.58 15.07
CA THR A 147 12.03 -3.51 14.07
C THR A 147 10.78 -3.56 13.21
N LEU A 148 10.41 -4.76 12.72
CA LEU A 148 9.19 -4.95 11.95
C LEU A 148 7.94 -4.56 12.76
N LYS A 149 7.90 -4.92 14.04
CA LYS A 149 6.82 -4.56 14.98
C LYS A 149 6.64 -3.05 15.08
N ASP A 150 7.73 -2.28 15.21
CA ASP A 150 7.66 -0.81 15.30
C ASP A 150 7.08 -0.18 14.02
N ILE A 151 7.43 -0.72 12.85
CA ILE A 151 6.91 -0.24 11.56
C ILE A 151 5.42 -0.58 11.43
N LEU A 152 5.06 -1.83 11.73
CA LEU A 152 3.72 -2.37 11.51
C LEU A 152 2.68 -1.84 12.50
N LYS A 153 3.07 -1.38 13.70
CA LYS A 153 2.14 -1.05 14.80
C LYS A 153 0.96 -0.16 14.40
N ASP A 154 1.17 0.81 13.50
CA ASP A 154 0.11 1.75 13.08
C ASP A 154 -0.78 1.18 11.96
N PHE A 155 -0.34 0.09 11.31
CA PHE A 155 -1.09 -0.62 10.28
C PHE A 155 -1.92 -1.77 10.84
N ILE A 156 -1.46 -2.41 11.93
CA ILE A 156 -2.15 -3.55 12.58
C ILE A 156 -3.65 -3.28 12.82
N PRO A 157 -4.07 -2.11 13.33
CA PRO A 157 -5.48 -1.81 13.58
C PRO A 157 -6.33 -1.64 12.31
N HIS A 158 -5.73 -1.68 11.12
CA HIS A 158 -6.40 -1.45 9.83
C HIS A 158 -6.51 -2.72 8.97
N ILE A 159 -6.02 -3.85 9.48
CA ILE A 159 -6.16 -5.17 8.86
C ILE A 159 -7.40 -5.88 9.42
N ARG A 160 -8.23 -6.50 8.56
CA ARG A 160 -9.40 -7.26 9.02
C ARG A 160 -9.00 -8.70 9.32
N TRP A 161 -8.23 -8.89 10.40
CA TRP A 161 -7.58 -10.16 10.74
C TRP A 161 -8.51 -11.38 10.71
N PHE A 162 -9.74 -11.25 11.23
CA PHE A 162 -10.73 -12.34 11.28
C PHE A 162 -11.34 -12.71 9.92
N GLN A 163 -10.96 -12.01 8.85
CA GLN A 163 -11.30 -12.35 7.47
C GLN A 163 -10.21 -13.17 6.76
N ILE A 164 -9.06 -13.37 7.41
CA ILE A 164 -7.99 -14.28 6.96
C ILE A 164 -8.43 -15.72 7.28
N SER A 165 -8.29 -16.63 6.32
CA SER A 165 -8.65 -18.04 6.53
C SER A 165 -7.68 -18.72 7.50
N GLY A 166 -8.10 -19.76 8.22
CA GLY A 166 -7.21 -20.47 9.13
C GLY A 166 -6.00 -21.11 8.43
N LYS A 167 -6.16 -21.52 7.16
CA LYS A 167 -5.05 -21.96 6.33
C LYS A 167 -4.06 -20.81 6.11
N ASP A 168 -4.55 -19.64 5.71
CA ASP A 168 -3.71 -18.48 5.43
C ASP A 168 -3.06 -17.92 6.69
N PHE A 169 -3.76 -17.96 7.82
CA PHE A 169 -3.21 -17.64 9.13
C PHE A 169 -1.99 -18.54 9.43
N TRP A 170 -2.14 -19.85 9.27
CA TRP A 170 -1.08 -20.81 9.59
C TRP A 170 0.19 -20.59 8.77
N TYR A 171 0.06 -20.26 7.48
CA TYR A 171 1.21 -20.13 6.59
C TYR A 171 1.75 -18.69 6.45
N ASN A 172 0.92 -17.66 6.62
CA ASN A 172 1.30 -16.28 6.29
C ASN A 172 1.28 -15.33 7.50
N VAL A 173 0.56 -15.66 8.58
CA VAL A 173 0.48 -14.80 9.77
C VAL A 173 1.31 -15.38 10.90
N LYS A 174 1.17 -16.68 11.17
CA LYS A 174 1.87 -17.41 12.24
C LYS A 174 3.41 -17.21 12.24
N PRO A 175 4.13 -17.22 11.10
CA PRO A 175 5.57 -17.02 11.09
C PRO A 175 6.01 -15.66 11.69
N PHE A 176 5.13 -14.66 11.67
CA PHE A 176 5.40 -13.30 12.13
C PHE A 176 4.78 -13.00 13.50
N LYS A 177 4.50 -14.04 14.31
CA LYS A 177 3.88 -13.88 15.65
C LYS A 177 4.58 -12.82 16.51
N GLU A 178 5.91 -12.73 16.43
CA GLU A 178 6.72 -11.84 17.26
C GLU A 178 6.59 -10.37 16.86
N ALA A 179 6.19 -10.12 15.61
CA ALA A 179 5.90 -8.78 15.11
C ALA A 179 4.47 -8.30 15.43
N LEU A 180 3.62 -9.18 15.99
CA LEU A 180 2.24 -8.86 16.34
C LEU A 180 2.09 -8.54 17.84
N PRO A 181 1.06 -7.78 18.24
CA PRO A 181 0.63 -7.72 19.63
C PRO A 181 0.20 -9.11 20.14
N GLU A 182 0.62 -9.47 21.35
CA GLU A 182 0.36 -10.79 21.95
C GLU A 182 -1.15 -11.07 22.06
N GLU A 183 -1.92 -10.11 22.58
CA GLU A 183 -3.38 -10.21 22.68
C GLU A 183 -4.07 -10.46 21.33
N LEU A 184 -3.58 -9.83 20.26
CA LEU A 184 -4.11 -10.04 18.92
C LEU A 184 -3.79 -11.45 18.41
N TYR A 185 -2.57 -11.93 18.65
CA TYR A 185 -2.16 -13.25 18.19
C TYR A 185 -2.95 -14.36 18.89
N ASP A 186 -3.17 -14.25 20.21
CA ASP A 186 -3.95 -15.20 20.99
C ASP A 186 -5.41 -15.25 20.54
N ASP A 187 -6.03 -14.10 20.30
CA ASP A 187 -7.38 -14.00 19.73
C ASP A 187 -7.47 -14.67 18.37
N LEU A 188 -6.48 -14.45 17.49
CA LEU A 188 -6.44 -15.08 16.17
C LEU A 188 -6.28 -16.58 16.27
N LEU A 189 -5.43 -17.06 17.18
CA LEU A 189 -5.25 -18.50 17.41
C LEU A 189 -6.55 -19.12 17.93
N GLY A 190 -7.18 -18.50 18.93
CA GLY A 190 -8.45 -18.92 19.50
C GLY A 190 -9.56 -18.97 18.47
N TYR A 191 -9.77 -17.89 17.71
CA TYR A 191 -10.80 -17.80 16.67
C TYR A 191 -10.63 -18.84 15.55
N ASN A 192 -9.38 -19.19 15.22
CA ASN A 192 -9.10 -20.24 14.23
C ASN A 192 -9.39 -21.66 14.74
N ILE A 193 -9.44 -21.86 16.06
CA ILE A 193 -9.79 -23.14 16.71
C ILE A 193 -11.31 -23.19 16.95
N ASP A 194 -11.86 -22.14 17.56
CA ASP A 194 -13.27 -22.02 17.91
C ASP A 194 -13.75 -20.58 17.64
N LYS A 195 -14.68 -20.45 16.69
CA LYS A 195 -15.23 -19.17 16.26
C LYS A 195 -16.17 -18.53 17.29
N SER A 196 -16.52 -19.24 18.37
CA SER A 196 -17.36 -18.73 19.46
C SER A 196 -16.56 -18.07 20.59
N VAL A 197 -15.23 -18.11 20.52
CA VAL A 197 -14.34 -17.48 21.51
C VAL A 197 -14.58 -15.97 21.58
N GLU A 198 -14.67 -15.47 22.80
CA GLU A 198 -14.73 -14.04 23.07
C GLU A 198 -13.39 -13.38 22.75
N LEU A 199 -13.44 -12.39 21.86
CA LEU A 199 -12.27 -11.65 21.38
C LEU A 199 -11.95 -10.49 22.33
N LYS A 200 -10.70 -10.39 22.76
CA LYS A 200 -10.22 -9.36 23.70
C LYS A 200 -9.53 -8.18 23.00
N SER A 201 -9.07 -8.39 21.78
CA SER A 201 -8.31 -7.45 20.97
C SER A 201 -9.18 -6.36 20.35
N PHE A 202 -8.54 -5.50 19.54
CA PHE A 202 -9.09 -4.32 18.90
C PHE A 202 -10.48 -4.48 18.26
N VAL A 203 -11.13 -3.34 18.01
CA VAL A 203 -12.39 -3.21 17.28
C VAL A 203 -12.40 -4.11 16.03
N ILE A 204 -13.34 -5.06 16.01
CA ILE A 204 -13.57 -5.93 14.85
C ILE A 204 -14.03 -5.06 13.69
N LEU A 205 -13.20 -4.97 12.65
CA LEU A 205 -13.50 -4.21 11.45
C LEU A 205 -14.52 -4.95 10.57
N PRO A 206 -15.40 -4.21 9.85
CA PRO A 206 -16.32 -4.82 8.91
C PRO A 206 -15.58 -5.49 7.75
N GLN A 207 -16.18 -6.55 7.21
CA GLN A 207 -15.64 -7.26 6.08
C GLN A 207 -15.56 -6.36 4.84
N ARG A 208 -14.42 -6.37 4.14
CA ARG A 208 -14.29 -5.73 2.82
C ARG A 208 -15.09 -6.47 1.74
N ASN A 209 -15.65 -5.72 0.79
CA ASN A 209 -16.39 -6.31 -0.33
C ASN A 209 -15.46 -7.16 -1.21
N LYS A 210 -15.57 -8.49 -1.07
CA LYS A 210 -14.83 -9.47 -1.87
C LYS A 210 -15.51 -9.63 -3.23
N ASN A 211 -14.97 -8.98 -4.28
CA ASN A 211 -15.07 -9.59 -5.60
C ASN A 211 -14.04 -10.73 -5.62
N LYS A 212 -14.50 -11.99 -5.69
CA LYS A 212 -13.61 -13.16 -5.77
C LYS A 212 -12.60 -12.95 -6.90
N ILE A 213 -11.34 -12.67 -6.55
CA ILE A 213 -10.27 -12.66 -7.53
C ILE A 213 -9.84 -14.13 -7.73
N PRO A 214 -9.71 -14.64 -8.96
CA PRO A 214 -9.40 -16.05 -9.19
C PRO A 214 -8.03 -16.44 -8.62
N ALA A 215 -7.99 -17.62 -7.99
CA ALA A 215 -6.85 -18.29 -7.35
C ALA A 215 -5.55 -18.42 -8.19
N LYS A 216 -5.53 -17.97 -9.45
CA LYS A 216 -4.32 -17.90 -10.30
C LYS A 216 -3.25 -16.95 -9.71
N LEU A 217 -3.63 -16.03 -8.84
CA LEU A 217 -2.69 -15.08 -8.24
C LEU A 217 -1.81 -15.67 -7.14
N ILE A 218 -2.26 -16.65 -6.34
CA ILE A 218 -1.42 -17.23 -5.28
C ILE A 218 -0.14 -17.88 -5.87
N ILE A 219 -0.28 -18.57 -7.01
CA ILE A 219 0.85 -19.15 -7.75
C ILE A 219 1.68 -18.07 -8.45
N PHE A 220 1.03 -16.98 -8.90
CA PHE A 220 1.71 -15.83 -9.48
C PHE A 220 2.54 -15.08 -8.42
N PHE A 221 2.05 -14.87 -7.20
CA PHE A 221 2.77 -14.17 -6.13
C PHE A 221 3.99 -14.97 -5.63
N ILE A 222 3.88 -16.29 -5.49
CA ILE A 222 5.03 -17.16 -5.17
C ILE A 222 6.09 -17.14 -6.30
N SER A 223 5.68 -17.04 -7.58
CA SER A 223 6.62 -16.99 -8.71
C SER A 223 7.15 -15.58 -9.03
N HIS A 224 6.37 -14.51 -8.81
CA HIS A 224 6.79 -13.11 -9.00
C HIS A 224 7.69 -12.61 -7.87
N ALA A 225 7.46 -13.02 -6.62
CA ALA A 225 8.43 -12.80 -5.55
C ALA A 225 9.78 -13.47 -5.86
N LYS A 226 9.79 -14.56 -6.66
CA LYS A 226 11.01 -15.20 -7.17
C LYS A 226 11.74 -14.36 -8.23
N ASN A 227 11.03 -13.64 -9.08
CA ASN A 227 11.59 -12.82 -10.17
C ASN A 227 11.92 -11.36 -9.78
N ARG A 228 11.24 -10.77 -8.78
CA ARG A 228 11.48 -9.37 -8.36
C ARG A 228 12.82 -9.16 -7.65
N MET A 229 13.37 -10.21 -7.02
CA MET A 229 14.67 -10.12 -6.34
C MET A 229 15.86 -10.58 -7.18
N SER A 230 15.63 -11.26 -8.32
CA SER A 230 16.72 -11.66 -9.22
C SER A 230 17.23 -10.53 -10.12
N LYS A 231 16.56 -9.37 -10.15
CA LYS A 231 17.01 -8.17 -10.89
C LYS A 231 17.89 -7.22 -10.09
N LYS A 232 18.19 -7.51 -8.82
CA LYS A 232 19.24 -6.82 -8.05
C LYS A 232 20.58 -7.55 -8.24
N ALA A 233 21.17 -7.42 -9.42
CA ALA A 233 22.62 -7.60 -9.60
C ALA A 233 23.25 -6.20 -9.75
N PRO A 234 24.37 -5.91 -9.10
CA PRO A 234 24.92 -4.56 -9.04
C PRO A 234 25.39 -4.11 -10.42
N ILE A 235 25.01 -2.89 -10.80
CA ILE A 235 25.67 -2.14 -11.87
C ILE A 235 27.02 -1.73 -11.29
N THR A 236 28.06 -2.48 -11.64
CA THR A 236 29.46 -2.03 -11.59
C THR A 236 29.73 -1.03 -12.70
#